data_AF-A0A9E1PW87-F1
#
_entry.id   AF-A0A9E1PW87-F1
#
_cell.length_a   1.000
_cell.length_b   1.000
_cell.length_c   1.000
_cell.angle_alpha   90.00
_cell.angle_beta   90.00
_cell.angle_gamma   90.00
#
_symmetry.space_group_name_H-M   'P 1'
#
loop_
_entity.id
_entity.type
_entity.pdbx_description
1 polymer ?
#
loop_
_entity_poly.entity_id
_entity_poly.type
_entity_poly.pdbx_seq_one_letter_code
_entity_poly.pdbx_strand_id
1 'polypeptide(L)'
;MAIDQPNAGERLSLMIDMARCTGCKSCEVACKQEHGLGSGVYRNRVLWLSGDQAPTLDFLTVTCQHCERPACLRACPVNPKALSKDPVTGVVSVDEDRCTGCGECVVACPYGAIGYDPIDHHAVKCDLCADRRADGLGPACASVCPGKAIQFGIRDILVSQAEESGRASGEHDPFLLGPGTVYLEPLKKDTDGSALTLAALARRDGPALMDDPKARAQMGTDPTEFPYRYPREERTPDRVEPGGCALCFNCCTTKFHFRGDRLVRITGNEEDPLLQGRVCPKSQLSAQLHTSDKRLTQPMKRIGKRGANEFEPISWDQALDEIAAKLIKLRDKYGSETLALFSGTRTGIMVNRGYLRLFAQMWGTPNIESTEAFCSAGKNMAYTMIQGAGGSGNTYTEGDMGSAAMYVFIGDNQAETRPVYFGMINDWRLRNGARMVVVDPRFTVTASKADEWLA
;
A
#
# COMPACT_ATOMS: atom_id res chain seq x y z
N MET A 1 -11.17 -3.99 -17.98
CA MET A 1 -11.41 -3.24 -19.23
C MET A 1 -10.22 -3.51 -20.14
N ALA A 2 -10.49 -3.84 -21.41
CA ALA A 2 -9.45 -3.85 -22.43
C ALA A 2 -8.79 -2.46 -22.48
N ILE A 3 -7.48 -2.41 -22.66
CA ILE A 3 -6.78 -1.14 -22.85
C ILE A 3 -7.06 -0.67 -24.27
N ASP A 4 -7.66 0.50 -24.41
CA ASP A 4 -7.75 1.17 -25.71
C ASP A 4 -6.33 1.49 -26.20
N GLN A 5 -5.99 0.96 -27.37
CA GLN A 5 -4.74 1.30 -28.03
C GLN A 5 -4.85 2.73 -28.59
N PRO A 6 -3.82 3.57 -28.42
CA PRO A 6 -3.87 4.93 -28.92
C PRO A 6 -3.86 4.94 -30.47
N ASN A 7 -4.66 5.83 -31.05
CA ASN A 7 -4.61 6.15 -32.47
C ASN A 7 -3.36 6.99 -32.81
N ALA A 8 -3.11 7.19 -34.10
CA ALA A 8 -2.01 8.04 -34.56
C ALA A 8 -2.17 9.49 -34.02
N GLY A 9 -1.20 9.95 -33.23
CA GLY A 9 -1.21 11.27 -32.59
C GLY A 9 -1.69 11.28 -31.14
N GLU A 10 -2.30 10.20 -30.67
CA GLU A 10 -2.67 10.02 -29.26
C GLU A 10 -1.49 9.47 -28.45
N ARG A 11 -1.54 9.64 -27.12
CA ARG A 11 -0.51 9.14 -26.22
C ARG A 11 -1.12 8.54 -24.98
N LEU A 12 -0.51 7.47 -24.48
CA LEU A 12 -0.88 6.87 -23.21
C LEU A 12 -0.43 7.75 -22.05
N SER A 13 -1.25 7.83 -21.02
CA SER A 13 -0.99 8.66 -19.86
C SER A 13 -1.60 8.09 -18.57
N LEU A 14 -1.16 8.68 -17.46
CA LEU A 14 -1.78 8.54 -16.16
C LEU A 14 -2.49 9.85 -15.80
N MET A 15 -3.68 9.74 -15.22
CA MET A 15 -4.33 10.82 -14.48
C MET A 15 -4.18 10.56 -12.99
N ILE A 16 -3.68 11.55 -12.24
CA ILE A 16 -3.41 11.45 -10.81
C ILE A 16 -4.25 12.48 -10.05
N ASP A 17 -5.18 11.98 -9.25
CA ASP A 17 -6.09 12.75 -8.42
C ASP A 17 -5.54 12.92 -6.99
N MET A 18 -5.06 14.12 -6.68
CA MET A 18 -4.48 14.44 -5.37
C MET A 18 -5.52 14.53 -4.25
N ALA A 19 -6.80 14.79 -4.56
CA ALA A 19 -7.88 14.77 -3.58
C ALA A 19 -8.19 13.35 -3.09
N ARG A 20 -8.05 12.35 -3.99
CA ARG A 20 -8.20 10.92 -3.68
C ARG A 20 -6.95 10.28 -3.07
N CYS A 21 -5.77 10.78 -3.41
CA CYS A 21 -4.50 10.20 -2.96
C CYS A 21 -4.32 10.37 -1.44
N THR A 22 -4.12 9.27 -0.70
CA THR A 22 -3.88 9.28 0.75
C THR A 22 -2.43 9.03 1.14
N GLY A 23 -1.51 9.10 0.18
CA GLY A 23 -0.09 8.87 0.49
C GLY A 23 0.27 7.42 0.81
N CYS A 24 -0.66 6.45 0.70
CA CYS A 24 -0.48 5.12 1.27
C CYS A 24 0.67 4.29 0.67
N LYS A 25 1.29 4.70 -0.44
CA LYS A 25 2.39 3.99 -1.14
C LYS A 25 2.05 2.63 -1.76
N SER A 26 0.75 2.30 -1.88
CA SER A 26 0.32 1.03 -2.50
C SER A 26 0.82 0.90 -3.95
N CYS A 27 0.79 2.02 -4.68
CA CYS A 27 1.25 2.10 -6.07
C CYS A 27 2.78 1.98 -6.21
N GLU A 28 3.57 2.33 -5.19
CA GLU A 28 5.02 2.12 -5.19
C GLU A 28 5.32 0.64 -5.05
N VAL A 29 4.70 -0.04 -4.07
CA VAL A 29 4.93 -1.46 -3.82
C VAL A 29 4.53 -2.29 -5.03
N ALA A 30 3.39 -2.00 -5.66
CA ALA A 30 2.96 -2.72 -6.87
C ALA A 30 3.96 -2.54 -8.00
N CYS A 31 4.50 -1.33 -8.18
CA CYS A 31 5.53 -1.06 -9.18
C CYS A 31 6.83 -1.82 -8.87
N LYS A 32 7.24 -1.88 -7.60
CA LYS A 32 8.42 -2.64 -7.17
C LYS A 32 8.25 -4.14 -7.39
N GLN A 33 7.08 -4.71 -7.06
CA GLN A 33 6.82 -6.14 -7.27
C GLN A 33 6.77 -6.50 -8.75
N GLU A 34 6.13 -5.68 -9.57
CA GLU A 34 6.03 -5.91 -11.01
C GLU A 34 7.41 -5.90 -11.66
N HIS A 35 8.20 -4.86 -11.39
CA HIS A 35 9.47 -4.62 -12.08
C HIS A 35 10.70 -5.13 -11.31
N GLY A 36 10.52 -5.76 -10.15
CA GLY A 36 11.63 -6.32 -9.36
C GLY A 36 12.55 -5.25 -8.77
N LEU A 37 12.04 -4.04 -8.49
CA LEU A 37 12.89 -2.92 -8.07
C LEU A 37 13.31 -3.05 -6.62
N GLY A 38 14.61 -2.91 -6.34
CA GLY A 38 15.17 -2.94 -4.99
C GLY A 38 14.70 -1.80 -4.07
N SER A 39 15.08 -1.87 -2.79
CA SER A 39 14.89 -0.75 -1.85
C SER A 39 15.60 0.51 -2.37
N GLY A 40 15.00 1.69 -2.18
CA GLY A 40 15.55 2.97 -2.66
C GLY A 40 15.46 3.20 -4.19
N VAL A 41 15.07 2.20 -4.98
CA VAL A 41 14.90 2.31 -6.44
C VAL A 41 13.42 2.57 -6.78
N TYR A 42 13.14 3.59 -7.59
CA TYR A 42 11.76 4.03 -7.87
C TYR A 42 11.52 4.29 -9.36
N ARG A 43 10.54 3.59 -9.94
CA ARG A 43 9.87 4.00 -11.20
C ARG A 43 8.62 4.86 -10.93
N ASN A 44 8.07 4.75 -9.71
CA ASN A 44 6.95 5.51 -9.16
C ASN A 44 7.24 5.80 -7.68
N ARG A 45 7.05 7.05 -7.24
CA ARG A 45 7.33 7.49 -5.86
C ARG A 45 6.22 8.39 -5.34
N VAL A 46 5.75 8.14 -4.13
CA VAL A 46 4.77 8.97 -3.42
C VAL A 46 5.51 9.86 -2.43
N LEU A 47 5.46 11.16 -2.67
CA LEU A 47 5.97 12.19 -1.79
C LEU A 47 4.88 12.60 -0.80
N TRP A 48 5.27 12.69 0.47
CA TRP A 48 4.45 13.26 1.53
C TRP A 48 4.92 14.70 1.73
N LEU A 49 3.99 15.64 1.68
CA LEU A 49 4.23 17.07 1.74
C LEU A 49 3.55 17.59 3.00
N SER A 50 4.28 18.29 3.86
CA SER A 50 3.75 19.00 5.01
C SER A 50 3.84 20.51 4.78
N GLY A 51 2.97 21.30 5.43
CA GLY A 51 3.07 22.76 5.47
C GLY A 51 3.42 23.28 6.87
N ASP A 52 4.08 24.44 6.90
CA ASP A 52 4.74 24.96 8.11
C ASP A 52 3.84 25.86 8.98
N GLN A 53 2.78 26.46 8.40
CA GLN A 53 1.93 27.45 9.11
C GLN A 53 0.59 26.89 9.58
N ALA A 54 0.21 25.71 9.09
CA ALA A 54 -0.95 24.95 9.53
C ALA A 54 -0.64 23.47 9.31
N PRO A 55 -1.16 22.55 10.17
CA PRO A 55 -1.00 21.12 9.95
C PRO A 55 -1.70 20.78 8.62
N THR A 56 -0.89 20.68 7.58
CA THR A 56 -1.31 20.38 6.22
C THR A 56 -0.49 19.18 5.79
N LEU A 57 -1.16 18.22 5.16
CA LEU A 57 -0.57 16.95 4.76
C LEU A 57 -1.11 16.58 3.38
N ASP A 58 -0.27 16.79 2.38
CA ASP A 58 -0.56 16.55 0.97
C ASP A 58 0.30 15.43 0.41
N PHE A 59 -0.14 14.86 -0.71
CA PHE A 59 0.50 13.70 -1.29
C PHE A 59 0.63 13.87 -2.79
N LEU A 60 1.85 13.75 -3.28
CA LEU A 60 2.16 13.84 -4.71
C LEU A 60 2.75 12.51 -5.17
N THR A 61 2.11 11.88 -6.16
CA THR A 61 2.67 10.71 -6.82
C THR A 61 3.51 11.17 -8.01
N VAL A 62 4.82 10.99 -7.93
CA VAL A 62 5.79 11.33 -8.97
C VAL A 62 6.08 10.09 -9.81
N THR A 63 5.69 10.15 -11.07
CA THR A 63 5.98 9.13 -12.10
C THR A 63 6.54 9.82 -13.33
N CYS A 64 7.18 9.06 -14.22
CA CYS A 64 7.65 9.64 -15.49
C CYS A 64 6.47 10.22 -16.26
N GLN A 65 6.63 11.46 -16.73
CA GLN A 65 5.57 12.17 -17.42
C GLN A 65 5.50 11.84 -18.92
N HIS A 66 6.39 10.99 -19.46
CA HIS A 66 6.40 10.61 -20.89
C HIS A 66 6.26 11.83 -21.83
N CYS A 67 7.06 12.87 -21.55
CA CYS A 67 6.99 14.18 -22.19
C CYS A 67 7.03 14.10 -23.72
N GLU A 68 6.37 15.04 -24.39
CA GLU A 68 6.39 15.14 -25.84
C GLU A 68 7.81 15.37 -26.37
N ARG A 69 8.56 16.20 -25.66
CA ARG A 69 9.97 16.55 -25.91
C ARG A 69 10.86 16.07 -24.76
N PRO A 70 11.21 14.78 -24.67
CA PRO A 70 11.89 14.25 -23.49
C PRO A 70 13.29 14.85 -23.32
N ALA A 71 13.53 15.56 -22.21
CA ALA A 71 14.86 16.05 -21.86
C ALA A 71 15.85 14.88 -21.64
N CYS A 72 15.40 13.80 -21.01
CA CYS A 72 16.20 12.60 -20.76
C CYS A 72 16.71 11.91 -22.03
N LEU A 73 15.91 11.87 -23.10
CA LEU A 73 16.33 11.28 -24.38
C LEU A 73 17.46 12.11 -25.02
N ARG A 74 17.33 13.44 -24.99
CA ARG A 74 18.38 14.35 -25.49
C ARG A 74 19.67 14.22 -24.69
N ALA A 75 19.57 14.13 -23.37
CA ALA A 75 20.72 14.03 -22.45
C ALA A 75 21.50 12.70 -22.57
N CYS A 76 20.88 11.62 -23.05
CA CYS A 76 21.57 10.32 -23.16
C CYS A 76 22.79 10.40 -24.11
N PRO A 77 24.03 10.14 -23.61
CA PRO A 77 25.24 10.25 -24.42
C PRO A 77 25.55 8.96 -25.21
N VAL A 78 24.86 7.86 -24.93
CA VAL A 78 25.07 6.56 -25.60
C VAL A 78 24.67 6.63 -27.07
N ASN A 79 25.42 5.97 -27.96
CA ASN A 79 25.10 5.86 -29.38
C ASN A 79 25.16 4.40 -29.85
N PRO A 80 24.05 3.79 -30.31
CA PRO A 80 22.69 4.34 -30.33
C PRO A 80 22.15 4.61 -28.91
N LYS A 81 21.27 5.61 -28.77
CA LYS A 81 20.73 6.02 -27.45
C LYS A 81 20.09 4.85 -26.72
N ALA A 82 20.32 4.79 -25.41
CA ALA A 82 19.65 3.85 -24.51
C ALA A 82 18.20 4.28 -24.19
N LEU A 83 17.81 5.52 -24.47
CA LEU A 83 16.43 5.97 -24.35
C LEU A 83 15.78 6.14 -25.72
N SER A 84 14.55 5.67 -25.84
CA SER A 84 13.71 5.82 -27.03
C SER A 84 12.30 6.26 -26.64
N LYS A 85 11.58 6.85 -27.60
CA LYS A 85 10.15 7.17 -27.49
C LYS A 85 9.42 6.34 -28.52
N ASP A 86 8.44 5.57 -28.08
CA ASP A 86 7.55 4.83 -28.96
C ASP A 86 6.63 5.83 -29.71
N PRO A 87 6.64 5.85 -31.05
CA PRO A 87 5.83 6.77 -31.85
C PRO A 87 4.33 6.46 -31.80
N VAL A 88 3.93 5.23 -31.46
CA VAL A 88 2.52 4.82 -31.36
C VAL A 88 1.99 5.16 -29.98
N THR A 89 2.69 4.74 -28.92
CA THR A 89 2.18 4.90 -27.55
C THR A 89 2.57 6.21 -26.87
N GLY A 90 3.60 6.90 -27.40
CA GLY A 90 4.21 8.06 -26.76
C GLY A 90 5.10 7.72 -25.56
N VAL A 91 5.25 6.44 -25.22
CA VAL A 91 6.01 5.99 -24.05
C VAL A 91 7.51 6.16 -24.29
N VAL A 92 8.14 6.99 -23.46
CA VAL A 92 9.60 7.00 -23.31
C VAL A 92 10.02 5.82 -22.43
N SER A 93 10.97 5.00 -22.89
CA SER A 93 11.53 3.84 -22.16
C SER A 93 13.06 3.91 -22.10
N VAL A 94 13.65 3.04 -21.27
CA VAL A 94 15.10 2.83 -21.18
C VAL A 94 15.37 1.39 -21.62
N ASP A 95 16.27 1.22 -22.56
CA ASP A 95 16.93 -0.04 -22.88
C ASP A 95 18.05 -0.24 -21.87
N GLU A 96 17.83 -1.14 -20.91
CA GLU A 96 18.73 -1.40 -19.79
C GLU A 96 20.05 -2.02 -20.27
N ASP A 97 20.03 -2.83 -21.34
CA ASP A 97 21.23 -3.49 -21.91
C ASP A 97 22.18 -2.49 -22.59
N ARG A 98 21.67 -1.35 -23.07
CA ARG A 98 22.48 -0.27 -23.65
C ARG A 98 22.86 0.80 -22.65
N CYS A 99 22.29 0.79 -21.46
CA CYS A 99 22.52 1.84 -20.48
C CYS A 99 23.93 1.72 -19.89
N THR A 100 24.72 2.79 -19.96
CA THR A 100 26.08 2.82 -19.36
C THR A 100 26.09 3.28 -17.89
N GLY A 101 24.93 3.56 -17.31
CA GLY A 101 24.84 4.00 -15.92
C GLY A 101 25.32 5.42 -15.62
N CYS A 102 25.56 6.26 -16.63
CA CYS A 102 26.11 7.61 -16.45
C CYS A 102 25.23 8.60 -15.66
N GLY A 103 23.93 8.35 -15.50
CA GLY A 103 23.04 9.19 -14.68
C GLY A 103 22.61 10.53 -15.32
N GLU A 104 23.11 10.90 -16.50
CA GLU A 104 22.76 12.16 -17.17
C GLU A 104 21.24 12.36 -17.35
N CYS A 105 20.54 11.28 -17.73
CA CYS A 105 19.09 11.32 -17.88
C CYS A 105 18.35 11.54 -16.55
N VAL A 106 18.90 11.07 -15.43
CA VAL A 106 18.34 11.23 -14.08
C VAL A 106 18.38 12.70 -13.69
N VAL A 107 19.55 13.33 -13.84
CA VAL A 107 19.76 14.75 -13.54
C VAL A 107 18.97 15.66 -14.49
N ALA A 108 18.89 15.28 -15.77
CA ALA A 108 18.17 16.05 -16.79
C ALA A 108 16.64 16.03 -16.63
N CYS A 109 16.07 15.18 -15.78
CA CYS A 109 14.62 15.14 -15.57
C CYS A 109 14.19 16.24 -14.59
N PRO A 110 13.53 17.31 -15.05
CA PRO A 110 13.21 18.44 -14.17
C PRO A 110 12.10 18.11 -13.15
N TYR A 111 11.38 17.00 -13.36
CA TYR A 111 10.34 16.50 -12.46
C TYR A 111 10.87 15.51 -11.41
N GLY A 112 12.16 15.15 -11.45
CA GLY A 112 12.74 14.15 -10.55
C GLY A 112 12.11 12.75 -10.68
N ALA A 113 11.57 12.44 -11.87
CA ALA A 113 10.73 11.25 -12.10
C ALA A 113 11.50 10.03 -12.64
N ILE A 114 12.81 10.16 -12.84
CA ILE A 114 13.70 9.08 -13.24
C ILE A 114 14.52 8.69 -12.00
N GLY A 115 14.51 7.41 -11.66
CA GLY A 115 15.35 6.84 -10.61
C GLY A 115 16.65 6.27 -11.18
N TYR A 116 17.51 5.81 -10.27
CA TYR A 116 18.76 5.14 -10.61
C TYR A 116 18.85 3.83 -9.83
N ASP A 117 19.27 2.77 -10.49
CA ASP A 117 19.62 1.52 -9.83
C ASP A 117 21.12 1.50 -9.53
N PRO A 118 21.53 1.60 -8.25
CA PRO A 118 22.94 1.63 -7.89
C PRO A 118 23.63 0.26 -7.94
N ILE A 119 22.88 -0.84 -8.06
CA ILE A 119 23.45 -2.20 -8.09
C ILE A 119 23.68 -2.62 -9.53
N ASP A 120 22.65 -2.50 -10.36
CA ASP A 120 22.71 -2.91 -11.77
C ASP A 120 23.24 -1.77 -12.68
N HIS A 121 23.54 -0.61 -12.09
CA HIS A 121 24.15 0.55 -12.76
C HIS A 121 23.39 1.03 -14.00
N HIS A 122 22.07 1.16 -13.92
CA HIS A 122 21.26 1.74 -14.99
C HIS A 122 20.19 2.70 -14.48
N ALA A 123 19.71 3.56 -15.36
CA ALA A 123 18.56 4.42 -15.05
C ALA A 123 17.27 3.59 -15.03
N VAL A 124 16.34 3.94 -14.13
CA VAL A 124 15.02 3.34 -14.06
C VAL A 124 13.94 4.40 -14.22
N LYS A 125 12.91 4.13 -14.99
CA LYS A 125 11.74 5.00 -15.09
C LYS A 125 10.48 4.23 -15.41
N CYS A 126 9.33 4.80 -15.08
CA CYS A 126 8.04 4.28 -15.52
C CYS A 126 8.02 4.12 -17.05
N ASP A 127 7.50 2.99 -17.52
CA ASP A 127 7.29 2.60 -18.92
C ASP A 127 5.79 2.34 -19.20
N LEU A 128 4.93 2.79 -18.29
CA LEU A 128 3.50 2.46 -18.22
C LEU A 128 3.24 0.94 -18.28
N CYS A 129 4.13 0.16 -17.66
CA CYS A 129 4.10 -1.30 -17.59
C CYS A 129 3.87 -1.94 -18.98
N ALA A 130 4.71 -1.62 -19.95
CA ALA A 130 4.58 -2.09 -21.34
C ALA A 130 4.30 -3.61 -21.45
N ASP A 131 4.99 -4.39 -20.63
CA ASP A 131 4.77 -5.83 -20.47
C ASP A 131 3.34 -6.21 -20.08
N ARG A 132 2.82 -5.61 -19.02
CA ARG A 132 1.44 -5.84 -18.58
C ARG A 132 0.44 -5.45 -19.68
N ARG A 133 0.73 -4.35 -20.40
CA ARG A 133 -0.12 -3.90 -21.50
C ARG A 133 -0.12 -4.87 -22.67
N ALA A 134 0.99 -5.56 -22.94
CA ALA A 134 1.05 -6.63 -23.93
C ALA A 134 0.13 -7.81 -23.56
N ASP A 135 -0.06 -8.07 -22.26
CA ASP A 135 -1.01 -9.05 -21.73
C ASP A 135 -2.46 -8.51 -21.62
N GLY A 136 -2.73 -7.31 -22.14
CA GLY A 136 -4.04 -6.65 -22.04
C GLY A 136 -4.39 -6.09 -20.66
N LEU A 137 -3.41 -6.01 -19.75
CA LEU A 137 -3.57 -5.52 -18.38
C LEU A 137 -3.08 -4.08 -18.20
N GLY A 138 -3.80 -3.29 -17.41
CA GLY A 138 -3.38 -1.93 -17.02
C GLY A 138 -2.12 -1.89 -16.15
N PRO A 139 -1.49 -0.71 -15.99
CA PRO A 139 -0.34 -0.53 -15.11
C PRO A 139 -0.61 -0.97 -13.66
N ALA A 140 0.39 -1.59 -13.03
CA ALA A 140 0.25 -2.15 -11.68
C ALA A 140 -0.09 -1.08 -10.63
N CYS A 141 0.43 0.15 -10.78
CA CYS A 141 0.12 1.26 -9.88
C CYS A 141 -1.37 1.66 -9.92
N ALA A 142 -1.96 1.66 -11.12
CA ALA A 142 -3.35 2.03 -11.36
C ALA A 142 -4.31 0.90 -10.97
N SER A 143 -3.90 -0.38 -10.98
CA SER A 143 -4.76 -1.50 -10.58
C SER A 143 -4.93 -1.61 -9.06
N VAL A 144 -3.89 -1.34 -8.26
CA VAL A 144 -3.97 -1.52 -6.80
C VAL A 144 -4.46 -0.30 -6.02
N CYS A 145 -4.50 0.89 -6.62
CA CYS A 145 -4.70 2.17 -5.93
C CYS A 145 -5.98 2.20 -5.07
N PRO A 146 -5.88 2.22 -3.72
CA PRO A 146 -7.03 2.14 -2.83
C PRO A 146 -8.06 3.25 -3.02
N GLY A 147 -7.60 4.49 -3.22
CA GLY A 147 -8.47 5.65 -3.42
C GLY A 147 -8.91 5.87 -4.86
N LYS A 148 -8.57 4.97 -5.80
CA LYS A 148 -8.76 5.18 -7.25
C LYS A 148 -8.19 6.54 -7.72
N ALA A 149 -7.08 6.94 -7.10
CA ALA A 149 -6.40 8.20 -7.39
C ALA A 149 -5.59 8.15 -8.68
N ILE A 150 -5.20 6.96 -9.15
CA ILE A 150 -4.44 6.78 -10.38
C ILE A 150 -5.35 6.11 -11.41
N GLN A 151 -5.56 6.77 -12.53
CA GLN A 151 -6.25 6.25 -13.70
C GLN A 151 -5.27 6.17 -14.87
N PHE A 152 -5.51 5.26 -15.79
CA PHE A 152 -4.66 5.02 -16.97
C PHE A 152 -5.53 4.97 -18.21
N GLY A 153 -5.07 5.61 -19.29
CA GLY A 153 -5.79 5.66 -20.55
C GLY A 153 -5.12 6.60 -21.57
N ILE A 154 -5.87 6.94 -22.60
CA ILE A 154 -5.47 7.94 -23.60
C ILE A 154 -5.51 9.33 -22.95
N ARG A 155 -4.43 10.10 -23.11
CA ARG A 155 -4.26 11.41 -22.45
C ARG A 155 -5.44 12.34 -22.70
N ASP A 156 -5.88 12.50 -23.94
CA ASP A 156 -6.88 13.51 -24.28
C ASP A 156 -8.25 13.15 -23.69
N ILE A 157 -8.58 11.85 -23.65
CA ILE A 157 -9.77 11.36 -22.93
C ILE A 157 -9.68 11.69 -21.43
N LEU A 158 -8.51 11.47 -20.81
CA LEU A 158 -8.31 11.80 -19.39
C LEU A 158 -8.40 13.30 -19.12
N VAL A 159 -7.93 14.15 -20.05
CA VAL A 159 -8.08 15.61 -19.94
C VAL A 159 -9.54 16.01 -20.05
N SER A 160 -10.29 15.49 -21.02
CA SER A 160 -11.73 15.76 -21.14
C SER A 160 -12.51 15.30 -19.90
N GLN A 161 -12.19 14.13 -19.34
CA GLN A 161 -12.79 13.67 -18.08
C GLN A 161 -12.48 14.60 -16.90
N ALA A 162 -11.28 15.16 -16.84
CA ALA A 162 -10.91 16.13 -15.82
C ALA A 162 -11.76 17.41 -15.94
N GLU A 163 -11.88 17.94 -17.15
CA GLU A 163 -12.67 19.14 -17.47
C GLU A 163 -14.16 18.94 -17.17
N GLU A 164 -14.74 17.81 -17.56
CA GLU A 164 -16.14 17.43 -17.27
C GLU A 164 -16.41 17.33 -15.76
N SER A 165 -15.43 16.90 -14.97
CA SER A 165 -15.54 16.85 -13.51
C SER A 165 -15.50 18.22 -12.84
N GLY A 166 -15.30 19.30 -13.60
CA GLY A 166 -15.18 20.68 -13.09
C GLY A 166 -13.90 20.90 -12.27
N ARG A 167 -12.93 20.00 -12.36
CA ARG A 167 -11.66 20.07 -11.63
C ARG A 167 -10.57 20.58 -12.55
N ALA A 168 -9.77 21.51 -12.04
CA ALA A 168 -8.63 22.02 -12.77
C ALA A 168 -7.63 20.89 -13.04
N SER A 169 -7.48 20.52 -14.32
CA SER A 169 -6.29 19.89 -14.85
C SER A 169 -5.26 21.00 -15.03
N GLY A 170 -4.43 21.23 -14.02
CA GLY A 170 -3.32 22.17 -14.22
C GLY A 170 -2.47 21.66 -15.36
N GLU A 171 -2.39 22.41 -16.47
CA GLU A 171 -1.45 22.11 -17.54
C GLU A 171 -0.04 22.43 -17.01
N HIS A 172 0.49 21.52 -16.19
CA HIS A 172 1.73 21.70 -15.45
C HIS A 172 2.93 21.45 -16.35
N ASP A 173 3.17 22.35 -17.31
CA ASP A 173 4.35 22.34 -18.18
C ASP A 173 5.29 23.53 -17.95
N PRO A 174 5.82 23.74 -16.72
CA PRO A 174 6.73 24.85 -16.45
C PRO A 174 8.06 24.76 -17.22
N PHE A 175 8.37 23.60 -17.81
CA PHE A 175 9.61 23.33 -18.52
C PHE A 175 9.43 23.27 -20.05
N LEU A 176 8.22 23.51 -20.56
CA LEU A 176 7.89 23.46 -21.99
C LEU A 176 8.35 22.13 -22.62
N LEU A 177 8.05 21.00 -21.98
CA LEU A 177 8.39 19.65 -22.45
C LEU A 177 7.16 18.88 -22.94
N GLY A 178 5.95 19.37 -22.74
CA GLY A 178 4.69 18.72 -23.11
C GLY A 178 4.42 17.44 -22.33
N PRO A 179 4.30 17.49 -20.99
CA PRO A 179 4.10 16.33 -20.15
C PRO A 179 2.79 15.60 -20.46
N GLY A 180 2.88 14.27 -20.45
CA GLY A 180 1.76 13.37 -20.67
C GLY A 180 0.87 13.26 -19.43
N THR A 181 1.45 13.06 -18.24
CA THR A 181 0.70 12.85 -16.98
C THR A 181 -0.19 14.05 -16.66
N VAL A 182 -1.47 13.77 -16.38
CA VAL A 182 -2.47 14.76 -15.98
C VAL A 182 -2.57 14.74 -14.46
N TYR A 183 -2.35 15.87 -13.80
CA TYR A 183 -2.57 16.01 -12.37
C TYR A 183 -3.86 16.80 -12.13
N LEU A 184 -4.74 16.27 -11.29
CA LEU A 184 -5.90 17.02 -10.81
C LEU A 184 -5.53 17.73 -9.51
N GLU A 185 -5.78 19.03 -9.46
CA GLU A 185 -5.55 19.83 -8.27
C GLU A 185 -6.34 19.28 -7.07
N PRO A 186 -5.86 19.49 -5.83
CA PRO A 186 -6.64 19.20 -4.64
C PRO A 186 -7.97 19.98 -4.67
N LEU A 187 -8.99 19.51 -3.96
CA LEU A 187 -10.18 20.33 -3.75
C LEU A 187 -9.78 21.62 -3.03
N LYS A 188 -10.26 22.77 -3.49
CA LYS A 188 -10.14 24.03 -2.76
C LYS A 188 -10.77 23.83 -1.38
N LYS A 189 -9.95 23.82 -0.34
CA LYS A 189 -10.43 24.03 1.02
C LYS A 189 -10.71 25.53 1.15
N ASP A 190 -11.77 25.91 1.87
CA ASP A 190 -12.05 27.30 2.24
C ASP A 190 -10.99 27.83 3.21
N THR A 191 -9.75 27.89 2.76
CA THR A 191 -8.60 28.42 3.48
C THR A 191 -7.91 29.42 2.56
N ASP A 192 -7.81 30.65 3.02
CA ASP A 192 -7.32 31.82 2.30
C ASP A 192 -6.05 31.55 1.47
N GLY A 193 -6.23 31.39 0.16
CA GLY A 193 -5.30 31.86 -0.89
C GLY A 193 -3.88 31.29 -1.00
N SER A 194 -3.44 30.31 -0.20
CA SER A 194 -2.06 29.80 -0.32
C SER A 194 -1.91 28.76 -1.46
N ALA A 195 -1.60 29.25 -2.67
CA ALA A 195 -1.35 28.41 -3.83
C ALA A 195 -0.09 27.51 -3.66
N LEU A 196 -0.19 26.27 -4.13
CA LEU A 196 0.91 25.30 -4.24
C LEU A 196 2.00 25.81 -5.19
N THR A 197 3.10 26.34 -4.67
CA THR A 197 4.29 26.70 -5.48
C THR A 197 5.45 25.76 -5.20
N LEU A 198 6.32 25.52 -6.19
CA LEU A 198 7.51 24.67 -6.03
C LEU A 198 8.46 25.21 -4.93
N ALA A 199 8.51 26.54 -4.75
CA ALA A 199 9.27 27.20 -3.69
C ALA A 199 8.68 26.93 -2.29
N ALA A 200 7.36 26.79 -2.20
CA ALA A 200 6.68 26.33 -0.99
C ALA A 200 7.03 24.86 -0.68
N LEU A 201 7.28 24.00 -1.67
CA LEU A 201 7.63 22.59 -1.45
C LEU A 201 9.08 22.35 -0.99
N ALA A 202 9.98 23.33 -1.12
CA ALA A 202 11.43 23.11 -1.03
C ALA A 202 12.06 23.29 0.35
N ARG A 203 11.31 23.66 1.40
CA ARG A 203 11.85 23.93 2.75
C ARG A 203 10.86 23.55 3.85
N ARG A 204 10.53 22.28 4.04
CA ARG A 204 9.45 21.90 4.97
C ARG A 204 9.75 20.62 5.73
N ASP A 205 9.73 20.70 7.05
CA ASP A 205 9.96 19.56 7.94
C ASP A 205 8.69 18.69 8.01
N GLY A 206 8.85 17.40 7.76
CA GLY A 206 7.79 16.39 7.79
C GLY A 206 7.32 16.04 9.21
N PRO A 207 6.18 15.35 9.36
CA PRO A 207 5.78 14.78 10.64
C PRO A 207 6.86 13.82 11.18
N ALA A 208 7.27 14.03 12.44
CA ALA A 208 8.44 13.42 13.10
C ALA A 208 8.40 11.89 13.30
N LEU A 209 7.47 11.15 12.68
CA LEU A 209 7.27 9.72 12.96
C LEU A 209 7.54 8.78 11.79
N MET A 210 7.73 9.28 10.56
CA MET A 210 7.99 8.42 9.39
C MET A 210 9.35 8.65 8.72
N ASP A 211 10.04 9.74 9.06
CA ASP A 211 11.33 10.11 8.48
C ASP A 211 12.42 10.34 9.53
N ASP A 212 12.25 9.86 10.77
CA ASP A 212 13.31 9.95 11.79
C ASP A 212 14.60 9.32 11.26
N PRO A 213 15.69 10.10 11.08
CA PRO A 213 16.96 9.58 10.61
C PRO A 213 17.49 8.46 11.49
N LYS A 214 17.16 8.44 12.80
CA LYS A 214 17.54 7.35 13.70
C LYS A 214 16.75 6.07 13.43
N ALA A 215 15.44 6.16 13.21
CA ALA A 215 14.63 5.01 12.77
C ALA A 215 15.12 4.45 11.42
N ARG A 216 15.49 5.32 10.46
CA ARG A 216 16.09 4.91 9.17
C ARG A 216 17.48 4.30 9.33
N ALA A 217 18.30 4.80 10.25
CA ALA A 217 19.60 4.23 10.57
C ALA A 217 19.48 2.84 11.26
N GLN A 218 18.35 2.56 11.91
CA GLN A 218 18.03 1.24 12.48
C GLN A 218 17.34 0.28 11.50
N MET A 219 16.84 0.76 10.36
CA MET A 219 16.47 -0.13 9.25
C MET A 219 17.77 -0.69 8.69
N GLY A 220 18.17 -1.85 9.20
CA GLY A 220 19.47 -2.45 8.96
C GLY A 220 19.80 -2.65 7.48
N THR A 221 21.07 -2.93 7.21
CA THR A 221 21.61 -3.38 5.91
C THR A 221 21.13 -4.78 5.52
N ASP A 222 20.02 -5.26 6.11
CA ASP A 222 19.44 -6.56 5.81
C ASP A 222 19.14 -6.54 4.30
N PRO A 223 19.76 -7.42 3.49
CA PRO A 223 19.41 -7.52 2.09
C PRO A 223 17.90 -7.68 2.07
N THR A 224 17.21 -6.82 1.33
CA THR A 224 15.75 -6.86 1.31
C THR A 224 15.37 -8.16 0.60
N GLU A 225 15.29 -9.27 1.32
CA GLU A 225 15.03 -10.62 0.82
C GLU A 225 13.53 -10.74 0.53
N PHE A 226 13.18 -10.15 -0.59
CA PHE A 226 12.01 -10.43 -1.38
C PHE A 226 12.55 -10.62 -2.80
N PRO A 227 11.86 -11.21 -3.79
CA PRO A 227 12.44 -11.35 -5.12
C PRO A 227 12.61 -10.01 -5.86
N TYR A 228 12.89 -8.90 -5.17
CA TYR A 228 13.54 -7.75 -5.78
C TYR A 228 14.82 -8.23 -6.45
N ARG A 229 15.04 -7.78 -7.68
CA ARG A 229 16.22 -8.06 -8.52
C ARG A 229 16.34 -9.49 -9.03
N TYR A 230 15.40 -10.37 -8.69
CA TYR A 230 15.40 -11.70 -9.30
C TYR A 230 15.10 -11.54 -10.79
N PRO A 231 15.72 -12.36 -11.66
CA PRO A 231 15.42 -12.35 -13.08
C PRO A 231 13.91 -12.43 -13.32
N ARG A 232 13.42 -11.75 -14.35
CA ARG A 232 11.96 -11.69 -14.60
C ARG A 232 11.35 -13.08 -14.69
N GLU A 233 12.04 -14.00 -15.36
CA GLU A 233 11.62 -15.40 -15.45
C GLU A 233 11.32 -15.97 -14.07
N GLU A 234 12.21 -15.79 -13.09
CA GLU A 234 12.05 -16.26 -11.72
C GLU A 234 10.90 -15.63 -10.92
N ARG A 235 10.34 -14.52 -11.41
CA ARG A 235 9.22 -13.80 -10.80
C ARG A 235 7.91 -13.99 -11.55
N THR A 236 7.96 -14.56 -12.76
CA THR A 236 6.78 -14.93 -13.51
C THR A 236 6.13 -16.15 -12.85
N PRO A 237 4.86 -16.04 -12.43
CA PRO A 237 4.17 -17.13 -11.75
C PRO A 237 3.77 -18.25 -12.72
N ASP A 238 3.79 -19.48 -12.22
CA ASP A 238 3.21 -20.67 -12.87
C ASP A 238 1.84 -21.06 -12.27
N ARG A 239 1.52 -20.51 -11.09
CA ARG A 239 0.28 -20.77 -10.36
C ARG A 239 -0.22 -19.51 -9.66
N VAL A 240 -1.52 -19.28 -9.70
CA VAL A 240 -2.20 -18.17 -9.00
C VAL A 240 -3.33 -18.74 -8.17
N GLU A 241 -3.34 -18.41 -6.88
CA GLU A 241 -4.35 -18.89 -5.93
C GLU A 241 -5.12 -17.72 -5.30
N PRO A 242 -6.45 -17.81 -5.19
CA PRO A 242 -7.23 -16.80 -4.49
C PRO A 242 -7.00 -16.90 -2.98
N GLY A 243 -7.09 -15.77 -2.29
CA GLY A 243 -7.17 -15.76 -0.84
C GLY A 243 -7.46 -14.37 -0.29
N GLY A 244 -7.02 -14.11 0.93
CA GLY A 244 -7.32 -12.85 1.61
C GLY A 244 -6.20 -12.36 2.50
N CYS A 245 -6.06 -11.04 2.55
CA CYS A 245 -5.12 -10.38 3.45
C CYS A 245 -5.50 -10.61 4.91
N ALA A 246 -4.57 -11.16 5.69
CA ALA A 246 -4.78 -11.45 7.10
C ALA A 246 -4.29 -10.35 8.06
N LEU A 247 -3.90 -9.16 7.59
CA LEU A 247 -3.25 -8.16 8.46
C LEU A 247 -4.21 -7.23 9.21
N CYS A 248 -5.27 -6.75 8.55
CA CYS A 248 -6.28 -5.89 9.18
C CYS A 248 -7.69 -6.49 9.02
N PHE A 249 -8.69 -5.80 9.57
CA PHE A 249 -10.08 -6.26 9.56
C PHE A 249 -10.79 -6.11 8.20
N ASN A 250 -10.20 -5.44 7.22
CA ASN A 250 -10.79 -5.34 5.89
C ASN A 250 -10.79 -6.67 5.13
N CYS A 251 -9.88 -7.59 5.48
CA CYS A 251 -9.77 -8.90 4.85
C CYS A 251 -9.77 -8.83 3.31
N CYS A 252 -9.07 -7.85 2.73
CA CYS A 252 -9.10 -7.60 1.28
C CYS A 252 -8.78 -8.88 0.51
N THR A 253 -9.56 -9.17 -0.51
CA THR A 253 -9.35 -10.32 -1.39
C THR A 253 -8.10 -10.13 -2.23
N THR A 254 -7.28 -11.17 -2.31
CA THR A 254 -5.96 -11.15 -2.94
C THR A 254 -5.80 -12.33 -3.87
N LYS A 255 -4.87 -12.21 -4.81
CA LYS A 255 -4.31 -13.31 -5.59
C LYS A 255 -2.86 -13.52 -5.15
N PHE A 256 -2.54 -14.74 -4.73
CA PHE A 256 -1.19 -15.18 -4.40
C PHE A 256 -0.55 -15.79 -5.64
N HIS A 257 0.59 -15.26 -6.07
CA HIS A 257 1.28 -15.67 -7.29
C HIS A 257 2.49 -16.51 -6.90
N PHE A 258 2.51 -17.77 -7.32
CA PHE A 258 3.56 -18.73 -7.01
C PHE A 258 4.39 -19.08 -8.24
N ARG A 259 5.66 -19.40 -8.00
CA ARG A 259 6.52 -20.14 -8.92
C ARG A 259 7.06 -21.36 -8.18
N GLY A 260 6.59 -22.55 -8.55
CA GLY A 260 6.72 -23.75 -7.72
C GLY A 260 6.11 -23.53 -6.32
N ASP A 261 6.92 -23.70 -5.29
CA ASP A 261 6.53 -23.49 -3.88
C ASP A 261 6.83 -22.07 -3.36
N ARG A 262 7.46 -21.22 -4.17
CA ARG A 262 7.85 -19.86 -3.77
C ARG A 262 6.74 -18.86 -4.11
N LEU A 263 6.28 -18.12 -3.10
CA LEU A 263 5.43 -16.95 -3.30
C LEU A 263 6.25 -15.78 -3.87
N VAL A 264 5.94 -15.34 -5.09
CA VAL A 264 6.70 -14.31 -5.81
C VAL A 264 6.03 -12.93 -5.81
N ARG A 265 4.69 -12.88 -5.74
CA ARG A 265 3.92 -11.62 -5.80
C ARG A 265 2.56 -11.79 -5.10
N ILE A 266 2.05 -10.70 -4.52
CA ILE A 266 0.66 -10.61 -4.05
C ILE A 266 -0.02 -9.43 -4.73
N THR A 267 -1.12 -9.69 -5.44
CA THR A 267 -1.97 -8.64 -6.02
C THR A 267 -3.37 -8.66 -5.39
N GLY A 268 -4.16 -7.62 -5.60
CA GLY A 268 -5.58 -7.68 -5.28
C GLY A 268 -6.33 -8.58 -6.25
N ASN A 269 -7.50 -9.05 -5.83
CA ASN A 269 -8.41 -9.79 -6.71
C ASN A 269 -9.26 -8.83 -7.56
N GLU A 270 -9.01 -8.74 -8.87
CA GLU A 270 -9.80 -7.87 -9.76
C GLU A 270 -11.26 -8.32 -9.93
N GLU A 271 -11.56 -9.59 -9.66
CA GLU A 271 -12.90 -10.18 -9.78
C GLU A 271 -13.80 -9.85 -8.57
N ASP A 272 -13.23 -9.28 -7.51
CA ASP A 272 -14.00 -8.84 -6.36
C ASP A 272 -14.93 -7.69 -6.76
N PRO A 273 -16.27 -7.85 -6.61
CA PRO A 273 -17.23 -6.85 -7.10
C PRO A 273 -17.13 -5.52 -6.35
N LEU A 274 -16.62 -5.55 -5.12
CA LEU A 274 -16.52 -4.38 -4.26
C LEU A 274 -15.13 -3.74 -4.34
N LEU A 275 -14.09 -4.56 -4.15
CA LEU A 275 -12.71 -4.10 -4.03
C LEU A 275 -11.99 -3.98 -5.37
N GLN A 276 -12.40 -4.71 -6.41
CA GLN A 276 -11.88 -4.54 -7.78
C GLN A 276 -10.34 -4.48 -7.86
N GLY A 277 -9.65 -5.38 -7.14
CA GLY A 277 -8.19 -5.44 -7.09
C GLY A 277 -7.51 -4.45 -6.16
N ARG A 278 -8.25 -3.62 -5.41
CA ARG A 278 -7.67 -2.59 -4.53
C ARG A 278 -7.11 -3.21 -3.26
N VAL A 279 -5.81 -3.01 -3.05
CA VAL A 279 -5.08 -3.49 -1.88
C VAL A 279 -4.10 -2.44 -1.38
N CYS A 280 -3.75 -2.47 -0.10
CA CYS A 280 -2.77 -1.56 0.49
C CYS A 280 -1.35 -2.18 0.50
N PRO A 281 -0.29 -1.39 0.80
CA PRO A 281 1.08 -1.91 0.80
C PRO A 281 1.28 -3.06 1.78
N LYS A 282 0.60 -3.01 2.94
CA LYS A 282 0.68 -4.07 3.96
C LYS A 282 0.35 -5.43 3.37
N SER A 283 -0.71 -5.50 2.57
CA SER A 283 -1.14 -6.72 1.89
C SER A 283 -0.08 -7.23 0.94
N GLN A 284 0.44 -6.34 0.09
CA GLN A 284 1.41 -6.67 -0.94
C GLN A 284 2.75 -7.12 -0.33
N LEU A 285 3.24 -6.40 0.68
CA LEU A 285 4.51 -6.68 1.38
C LEU A 285 4.42 -7.88 2.32
N SER A 286 3.23 -8.39 2.64
CA SER A 286 3.09 -9.56 3.53
C SER A 286 3.80 -10.81 3.02
N ALA A 287 4.11 -10.88 1.72
CA ALA A 287 4.91 -11.95 1.15
C ALA A 287 6.36 -11.98 1.70
N GLN A 288 6.90 -10.85 2.20
CA GLN A 288 8.19 -10.81 2.90
C GLN A 288 8.14 -11.60 4.21
N LEU A 289 6.99 -11.63 4.89
CA LEU A 289 6.82 -12.41 6.11
C LEU A 289 6.85 -13.92 5.84
N HIS A 290 6.49 -14.34 4.62
CA HIS A 290 6.48 -15.76 4.24
C HIS A 290 7.90 -16.30 3.99
N THR A 291 8.78 -15.44 3.45
CA THR A 291 10.12 -15.78 2.98
C THR A 291 11.23 -15.37 3.95
N SER A 292 10.90 -14.65 5.02
CA SER A 292 11.88 -14.24 6.04
C SER A 292 12.59 -15.43 6.69
N ASP A 293 13.91 -15.32 6.77
CA ASP A 293 14.82 -16.14 7.58
C ASP A 293 14.43 -16.25 9.06
N LYS A 294 13.74 -15.24 9.60
CA LYS A 294 13.25 -15.18 10.99
C LYS A 294 11.95 -15.97 11.20
N ARG A 295 11.37 -16.56 10.15
CA ARG A 295 10.15 -17.37 10.26
C ARG A 295 10.44 -18.68 10.99
N LEU A 296 9.67 -18.96 12.04
CA LEU A 296 9.73 -20.25 12.73
C LEU A 296 9.15 -21.36 11.84
N THR A 297 9.97 -22.37 11.53
CA THR A 297 9.61 -23.51 10.67
C THR A 297 9.48 -24.83 11.42
N GLN A 298 9.93 -24.88 12.67
CA GLN A 298 9.91 -26.07 13.53
C GLN A 298 9.75 -25.70 15.01
N PRO A 299 9.32 -26.65 15.87
CA PRO A 299 9.27 -26.45 17.31
C PRO A 299 10.66 -26.17 17.90
N MET A 300 10.71 -25.26 18.87
CA MET A 300 11.94 -24.84 19.53
C MET A 300 11.81 -24.99 21.06
N LYS A 301 12.80 -25.59 21.69
CA LYS A 301 12.90 -25.75 23.15
C LYS A 301 13.91 -24.78 23.72
N ARG A 302 13.54 -24.07 24.78
CA ARG A 302 14.48 -23.25 25.55
C ARG A 302 15.39 -24.14 26.39
N ILE A 303 16.70 -23.97 26.23
CA ILE A 303 17.73 -24.71 26.99
C ILE A 303 18.40 -23.85 28.08
N GLY A 304 18.35 -22.52 27.92
CA GLY A 304 18.95 -21.57 28.86
C GLY A 304 18.00 -20.98 29.91
N LYS A 305 18.53 -20.05 30.70
CA LYS A 305 17.73 -19.22 31.61
C LYS A 305 16.72 -18.39 30.81
N ARG A 306 15.56 -18.11 31.42
CA ARG A 306 14.56 -17.22 30.80
C ARG A 306 15.20 -15.86 30.51
N GLY A 307 15.07 -15.39 29.27
CA GLY A 307 15.68 -14.14 28.80
C GLY A 307 17.06 -14.28 28.15
N ALA A 308 17.70 -15.46 28.21
CA ALA A 308 19.00 -15.70 27.56
C ALA A 308 18.89 -15.93 26.04
N ASN A 309 17.68 -16.11 25.51
CA ASN A 309 17.41 -16.40 24.09
C ASN A 309 18.11 -17.66 23.53
N GLU A 310 18.37 -18.66 24.39
CA GLU A 310 18.99 -19.93 24.00
C GLU A 310 17.93 -21.00 23.72
N PHE A 311 17.84 -21.42 22.46
CA PHE A 311 16.87 -22.40 21.98
C PHE A 311 17.51 -23.47 21.09
N GLU A 312 16.99 -24.69 21.15
CA GLU A 312 17.33 -25.79 20.26
C GLU A 312 16.08 -26.31 19.52
N PRO A 313 16.20 -26.74 18.26
CA PRO A 313 15.11 -27.44 17.58
C PRO A 313 14.77 -28.78 18.22
N ILE A 314 13.47 -29.10 18.30
CA ILE A 314 12.98 -30.40 18.77
C ILE A 314 11.86 -30.93 17.85
N SER A 315 11.56 -32.22 17.95
CA SER A 315 10.46 -32.81 17.17
C SER A 315 9.09 -32.37 17.69
N TRP A 316 8.06 -32.49 16.85
CA TRP A 316 6.68 -32.24 17.24
C TRP A 316 6.22 -33.16 18.38
N ASP A 317 6.55 -34.45 18.32
CA ASP A 317 6.18 -35.42 19.36
C ASP A 317 6.80 -35.04 20.71
N GLN A 318 8.11 -34.75 20.72
CA GLN A 318 8.80 -34.30 21.94
C GLN A 318 8.19 -33.01 22.48
N ALA A 319 7.90 -32.03 21.61
CA ALA A 319 7.32 -30.76 22.03
C ALA A 319 5.95 -30.96 22.68
N LEU A 320 5.07 -31.72 22.03
CA LEU A 320 3.71 -31.98 22.50
C LEU A 320 3.71 -32.80 23.79
N ASP A 321 4.52 -33.85 23.89
CA ASP A 321 4.62 -34.69 25.10
C ASP A 321 5.16 -33.91 26.29
N GLU A 322 6.25 -33.15 26.11
CA GLU A 322 6.82 -32.35 27.18
C GLU A 322 5.87 -31.23 27.64
N ILE A 323 5.14 -30.59 26.72
CA ILE A 323 4.14 -29.58 27.04
C ILE A 323 2.99 -30.23 27.80
N ALA A 324 2.42 -31.32 27.30
CA ALA A 324 1.31 -32.03 27.93
C ALA A 324 1.66 -32.51 29.34
N ALA A 325 2.83 -33.14 29.52
CA ALA A 325 3.28 -33.61 30.82
C ALA A 325 3.43 -32.47 31.84
N LYS A 326 4.00 -31.32 31.41
CA LYS A 326 4.12 -30.13 32.25
C LYS A 326 2.75 -29.55 32.61
N LEU A 327 1.85 -29.44 31.64
CA LEU A 327 0.50 -28.92 31.86
C LEU A 327 -0.28 -29.81 32.84
N ILE A 328 -0.25 -31.14 32.67
CA ILE A 328 -0.94 -32.09 33.57
C ILE A 328 -0.42 -31.92 35.00
N LYS A 329 0.90 -31.91 35.19
CA LYS A 329 1.51 -31.70 36.51
C LYS A 329 1.09 -30.38 37.17
N LEU A 330 0.95 -29.30 36.39
CA LEU A 330 0.48 -28.01 36.89
C LEU A 330 -0.99 -28.07 37.27
N ARG A 331 -1.83 -28.71 36.45
CA ARG A 331 -3.26 -28.90 36.73
C ARG A 331 -3.48 -29.67 38.01
N ASP A 332 -2.79 -30.80 38.18
CA ASP A 332 -2.95 -31.67 39.34
C ASP A 332 -2.52 -30.97 40.65
N LYS A 333 -1.58 -30.01 40.56
CA LYS A 333 -1.08 -29.25 41.70
C LYS A 333 -1.90 -27.99 42.03
N TYR A 334 -2.38 -27.28 41.02
CA TYR A 334 -2.92 -25.92 41.17
C TYR A 334 -4.34 -25.72 40.65
N GLY A 335 -4.97 -26.76 40.07
CA GLY A 335 -6.27 -26.65 39.41
C GLY A 335 -6.17 -26.27 37.93
N SER A 336 -7.29 -26.34 37.20
CA SER A 336 -7.34 -26.05 35.77
C SER A 336 -7.11 -24.57 35.45
N GLU A 337 -7.43 -23.68 36.40
CA GLU A 337 -7.28 -22.22 36.31
C GLU A 337 -5.82 -21.77 36.22
N THR A 338 -4.84 -22.65 36.48
CA THR A 338 -3.41 -22.32 36.32
C THR A 338 -3.03 -21.99 34.87
N LEU A 339 -3.80 -22.47 33.90
CA LEU A 339 -3.53 -22.26 32.48
C LEU A 339 -4.26 -21.01 31.97
N ALA A 340 -3.51 -20.06 31.41
CA ALA A 340 -4.06 -18.97 30.62
C ALA A 340 -3.74 -19.16 29.13
N LEU A 341 -4.73 -18.94 28.27
CA LEU A 341 -4.62 -19.04 26.82
C LEU A 341 -4.78 -17.66 26.20
N PHE A 342 -3.81 -17.25 25.40
CA PHE A 342 -3.86 -15.99 24.67
C PHE A 342 -3.85 -16.25 23.16
N SER A 343 -4.75 -15.61 22.42
CA SER A 343 -4.76 -15.67 20.97
C SER A 343 -4.65 -14.31 20.30
N GLY A 344 -3.85 -14.26 19.24
CA GLY A 344 -3.78 -13.11 18.35
C GLY A 344 -5.10 -12.85 17.62
N THR A 345 -5.31 -11.60 17.24
CA THR A 345 -6.52 -11.14 16.52
C THR A 345 -6.71 -11.83 15.17
N ARG A 346 -5.61 -12.22 14.51
CA ARG A 346 -5.59 -12.69 13.11
C ARG A 346 -5.25 -14.18 12.96
N THR A 347 -5.46 -14.96 14.03
CA THR A 347 -5.28 -16.43 14.04
C THR A 347 -6.43 -17.18 13.32
N GLY A 348 -7.51 -16.48 12.98
CA GLY A 348 -8.66 -17.03 12.24
C GLY A 348 -9.83 -17.45 13.12
N ILE A 349 -11.04 -17.41 12.55
CA ILE A 349 -12.28 -17.66 13.31
C ILE A 349 -12.37 -19.09 13.85
N MET A 350 -11.87 -20.07 13.09
CA MET A 350 -11.84 -21.47 13.50
C MET A 350 -10.94 -21.70 14.72
N VAL A 351 -9.83 -20.96 14.83
CA VAL A 351 -8.94 -21.07 15.99
C VAL A 351 -9.57 -20.37 17.20
N ASN A 352 -10.01 -19.13 17.04
CA ASN A 352 -10.51 -18.33 18.16
C ASN A 352 -11.86 -18.82 18.70
N ARG A 353 -12.81 -19.15 17.83
CA ARG A 353 -14.16 -19.59 18.24
C ARG A 353 -14.35 -21.11 18.26
N GLY A 354 -13.45 -21.87 17.61
CA GLY A 354 -13.47 -23.33 17.57
C GLY A 354 -12.43 -23.95 18.50
N TYR A 355 -11.20 -24.14 18.00
CA TYR A 355 -10.18 -24.96 18.65
C TYR A 355 -9.79 -24.48 20.05
N LEU A 356 -9.53 -23.18 20.23
CA LEU A 356 -9.14 -22.65 21.54
C LEU A 356 -10.27 -22.76 22.56
N ARG A 357 -11.50 -22.44 22.13
CA ARG A 357 -12.68 -22.55 22.99
C ARG A 357 -12.91 -24.01 23.40
N LEU A 358 -12.84 -24.94 22.44
CA LEU A 358 -13.00 -26.37 22.70
C LEU A 358 -11.91 -26.87 23.65
N PHE A 359 -10.64 -26.55 23.39
CA PHE A 359 -9.54 -26.96 24.24
C PHE A 359 -9.67 -26.42 25.66
N ALA A 360 -10.01 -25.14 25.82
CA ALA A 360 -10.21 -24.53 27.14
C ALA A 360 -11.36 -25.17 27.92
N GLN A 361 -12.46 -25.51 27.24
CA GLN A 361 -13.60 -26.21 27.83
C GLN A 361 -13.24 -27.63 28.27
N MET A 362 -12.50 -28.39 27.44
CA MET A 362 -12.03 -29.73 27.80
C MET A 362 -11.01 -29.70 28.93
N TRP A 363 -10.14 -28.69 28.96
CA TRP A 363 -9.17 -28.47 30.02
C TRP A 363 -9.81 -28.02 31.34
N GLY A 364 -10.91 -27.25 31.25
CA GLY A 364 -11.60 -26.63 32.37
C GLY A 364 -11.03 -25.28 32.79
N THR A 365 -10.26 -24.58 31.94
CA THR A 365 -9.76 -23.24 32.28
C THR A 365 -10.75 -22.15 31.81
N PRO A 366 -11.13 -21.19 32.67
CA PRO A 366 -11.88 -20.01 32.26
C PRO A 366 -10.98 -18.93 31.65
N ASN A 367 -9.65 -19.07 31.75
CA ASN A 367 -8.69 -18.01 31.44
C ASN A 367 -8.34 -18.01 29.94
N ILE A 368 -9.28 -17.54 29.13
CA ILE A 368 -9.08 -17.32 27.69
C ILE A 368 -9.13 -15.82 27.43
N GLU A 369 -8.10 -15.30 26.79
CA GLU A 369 -8.06 -13.91 26.36
C GLU A 369 -7.52 -13.78 24.93
N SER A 370 -7.80 -12.65 24.32
CA SER A 370 -7.28 -12.24 23.03
C SER A 370 -6.88 -10.76 23.10
N THR A 371 -6.70 -10.13 21.94
CA THR A 371 -6.47 -8.69 21.86
C THR A 371 -7.71 -7.84 22.18
N GLU A 372 -8.89 -8.45 22.38
CA GLU A 372 -10.18 -7.78 22.59
C GLU A 372 -10.15 -6.75 23.73
N ALA A 373 -9.58 -7.11 24.89
CA ALA A 373 -9.50 -6.22 26.06
C ALA A 373 -8.81 -4.88 25.75
N PHE A 374 -7.83 -4.88 24.85
CA PHE A 374 -7.06 -3.68 24.47
C PHE A 374 -7.70 -2.87 23.34
N CYS A 375 -8.57 -3.49 22.53
CA CYS A 375 -9.01 -2.91 21.26
C CYS A 375 -10.53 -2.70 21.17
N SER A 376 -11.34 -3.67 21.57
CA SER A 376 -12.78 -3.72 21.24
C SER A 376 -13.72 -3.98 22.40
N ALA A 377 -13.21 -4.40 23.58
CA ALA A 377 -14.06 -4.81 24.70
C ALA A 377 -15.04 -3.70 25.14
N GLY A 378 -14.53 -2.48 25.38
CA GLY A 378 -15.37 -1.34 25.78
C GLY A 378 -16.45 -1.00 24.74
N LYS A 379 -16.07 -1.02 23.45
CA LYS A 379 -17.01 -0.82 22.33
C LYS A 379 -18.09 -1.91 22.32
N ASN A 380 -17.71 -3.17 22.41
CA ASN A 380 -18.64 -4.31 22.35
C ASN A 380 -19.60 -4.30 23.55
N MET A 381 -19.14 -3.95 24.75
CA MET A 381 -20.00 -3.76 25.92
C MET A 381 -21.04 -2.67 25.68
N ALA A 382 -20.62 -1.49 25.22
CA ALA A 382 -21.52 -0.37 24.94
C ALA A 382 -22.56 -0.72 23.87
N TYR A 383 -22.14 -1.33 22.76
CA TYR A 383 -23.05 -1.78 21.70
C TYR A 383 -24.06 -2.81 22.20
N THR A 384 -23.61 -3.78 23.00
CA THR A 384 -24.52 -4.81 23.53
C THR A 384 -25.54 -4.20 24.49
N MET A 385 -25.14 -3.26 25.35
CA MET A 385 -26.06 -2.58 26.27
C MET A 385 -27.11 -1.72 25.55
N ILE A 386 -26.79 -1.17 24.39
CA ILE A 386 -27.68 -0.24 23.66
C ILE A 386 -28.50 -0.98 22.59
N GLN A 387 -27.87 -1.85 21.80
CA GLN A 387 -28.48 -2.52 20.64
C GLN A 387 -28.84 -3.98 20.89
N GLY A 388 -28.47 -4.55 22.04
CA GLY A 388 -28.70 -5.97 22.36
C GLY A 388 -27.76 -6.95 21.65
N ALA A 389 -26.85 -6.47 20.80
CA ALA A 389 -25.87 -7.28 20.10
C ALA A 389 -24.51 -6.57 19.99
N GLY A 390 -23.42 -7.34 20.07
CA GLY A 390 -22.08 -6.84 19.81
C GLY A 390 -21.77 -6.85 18.31
N GLY A 391 -21.00 -5.87 17.84
CA GLY A 391 -20.58 -5.80 16.44
C GLY A 391 -20.23 -4.40 15.97
N SER A 392 -20.05 -4.25 14.66
CA SER A 392 -20.04 -2.96 13.96
C SER A 392 -21.15 -2.98 12.93
N GLY A 393 -22.03 -1.97 12.92
CA GLY A 393 -23.13 -1.87 11.95
C GLY A 393 -22.72 -1.41 10.56
N ASN A 394 -21.43 -1.47 10.21
CA ASN A 394 -20.90 -0.83 9.02
C ASN A 394 -21.09 -1.74 7.79
N THR A 395 -21.84 -1.29 6.79
CA THR A 395 -21.93 -1.97 5.49
C THR A 395 -21.27 -1.11 4.41
N TYR A 396 -20.09 -1.55 3.93
CA TYR A 396 -19.34 -0.84 2.89
C TYR A 396 -19.96 -1.10 1.51
N THR A 397 -21.07 -0.43 1.21
CA THR A 397 -21.73 -0.44 -0.09
C THR A 397 -22.10 0.97 -0.50
N GLU A 398 -22.34 1.18 -1.79
CA GLU A 398 -22.76 2.49 -2.30
C GLU A 398 -24.14 2.91 -1.77
N GLY A 399 -25.02 1.95 -1.47
CA GLY A 399 -26.36 2.21 -0.93
C GLY A 399 -26.41 2.50 0.58
N ASP A 400 -25.46 1.99 1.35
CA ASP A 400 -25.36 2.27 2.79
C ASP A 400 -24.33 3.39 3.04
N MET A 401 -23.10 3.06 3.46
CA MET A 401 -22.12 4.11 3.77
C MET A 401 -21.82 5.04 2.60
N GLY A 402 -21.88 4.58 1.36
CA GLY A 402 -21.62 5.44 0.20
C GLY A 402 -22.69 6.50 -0.06
N SER A 403 -23.92 6.31 0.41
CA SER A 403 -25.04 7.26 0.23
C SER A 403 -25.08 8.34 1.30
N ALA A 404 -24.19 8.27 2.30
CA ALA A 404 -24.14 9.24 3.39
C ALA A 404 -23.84 10.66 2.88
N ALA A 405 -24.63 11.62 3.36
CA ALA A 405 -24.42 13.05 3.10
C ALA A 405 -23.29 13.67 3.96
N MET A 406 -22.93 12.99 5.04
CA MET A 406 -21.89 13.43 5.97
C MET A 406 -21.19 12.24 6.62
N TYR A 407 -19.87 12.34 6.77
CA TYR A 407 -19.03 11.39 7.48
C TYR A 407 -18.39 12.08 8.68
N VAL A 408 -18.50 11.47 9.86
CA VAL A 408 -17.85 11.95 11.09
C VAL A 408 -16.92 10.86 11.59
N PHE A 409 -15.62 11.18 11.67
CA PHE A 409 -14.61 10.32 12.26
C PHE A 409 -14.26 10.86 13.65
N ILE A 410 -14.20 9.98 14.65
CA ILE A 410 -13.83 10.34 16.03
C ILE A 410 -12.75 9.37 16.48
N GLY A 411 -11.51 9.86 16.60
CA GLY A 411 -10.36 9.03 16.98
C GLY A 411 -10.09 7.88 16.00
N ASP A 412 -10.39 8.04 14.71
CA ASP A 412 -10.25 6.98 13.70
C ASP A 412 -9.47 7.43 12.45
N ASN A 413 -8.20 7.04 12.44
CA ASN A 413 -7.31 7.25 11.31
C ASN A 413 -7.47 6.16 10.23
N GLN A 414 -8.65 6.08 9.65
CA GLN A 414 -8.99 5.04 8.69
C GLN A 414 -8.12 5.06 7.42
N ALA A 415 -7.61 6.23 6.99
CA ALA A 415 -6.76 6.33 5.80
C ALA A 415 -5.43 5.58 5.93
N GLU A 416 -4.87 5.47 7.14
CA GLU A 416 -3.63 4.72 7.41
C GLU A 416 -3.91 3.27 7.84
N THR A 417 -4.93 3.09 8.69
CA THR A 417 -5.24 1.77 9.28
C THR A 417 -5.98 0.87 8.29
N ARG A 418 -6.95 1.41 7.53
CA ARG A 418 -7.82 0.69 6.59
C ARG A 418 -7.93 1.43 5.23
N PRO A 419 -6.82 1.59 4.48
CA PRO A 419 -6.75 2.49 3.34
C PRO A 419 -7.73 2.16 2.20
N VAL A 420 -8.12 0.90 2.03
CA VAL A 420 -9.04 0.46 0.97
C VAL A 420 -10.46 0.92 1.26
N TYR A 421 -10.96 0.68 2.47
CA TYR A 421 -12.28 1.17 2.88
C TYR A 421 -12.33 2.68 2.96
N PHE A 422 -11.27 3.33 3.43
CA PHE A 422 -11.21 4.79 3.40
C PHE A 422 -11.21 5.32 1.97
N GLY A 423 -10.48 4.67 1.05
CA GLY A 423 -10.49 5.01 -0.37
C GLY A 423 -11.88 4.96 -0.99
N MET A 424 -12.69 3.95 -0.64
CA MET A 424 -14.10 3.84 -1.06
C MET A 424 -14.95 4.98 -0.51
N ILE A 425 -14.87 5.24 0.80
CA ILE A 425 -15.61 6.34 1.45
C ILE A 425 -15.25 7.68 0.81
N ASN A 426 -13.95 7.96 0.65
CA ASN A 426 -13.49 9.22 0.09
C ASN A 426 -13.93 9.39 -1.37
N ASP A 427 -13.91 8.32 -2.16
CA ASP A 427 -14.42 8.31 -3.53
C ASP A 427 -15.93 8.59 -3.58
N TRP A 428 -16.75 7.90 -2.79
CA TRP A 428 -18.19 8.16 -2.72
C TRP A 428 -18.50 9.59 -2.26
N ARG A 429 -17.82 10.06 -1.22
CA ARG A 429 -17.91 11.44 -0.75
C ARG A 429 -17.69 12.44 -1.89
N LEU A 430 -16.60 12.27 -2.64
CA LEU A 430 -16.22 13.22 -3.69
C LEU A 430 -17.24 13.24 -4.83
N ARG A 431 -17.81 12.08 -5.17
CA ARG A 431 -18.87 11.99 -6.18
C ARG A 431 -20.19 12.61 -5.71
N ASN A 432 -20.51 12.44 -4.44
CA ASN A 432 -21.80 12.86 -3.86
C ASN A 432 -21.75 14.26 -3.24
N GLY A 433 -20.59 14.92 -3.19
CA GLY A 433 -20.41 16.20 -2.52
C GLY A 433 -20.63 16.12 -1.00
N ALA A 434 -20.40 14.96 -0.38
CA ALA A 434 -20.63 14.75 1.04
C ALA A 434 -19.56 15.42 1.91
N ARG A 435 -19.97 15.94 3.08
CA ARG A 435 -19.03 16.54 4.04
C ARG A 435 -18.30 15.47 4.87
N MET A 436 -17.03 15.73 5.21
CA MET A 436 -16.23 14.92 6.12
C MET A 436 -15.68 15.78 7.25
N VAL A 437 -15.99 15.39 8.48
CA VAL A 437 -15.48 15.99 9.71
C VAL A 437 -14.64 14.96 10.46
N VAL A 438 -13.48 15.38 10.96
CA VAL A 438 -12.56 14.51 11.71
C VAL A 438 -12.28 15.12 13.06
N VAL A 439 -12.55 14.37 14.12
CA VAL A 439 -12.31 14.74 15.52
C VAL A 439 -11.16 13.88 16.04
N ASP A 440 -9.94 14.37 15.89
CA ASP A 440 -8.71 13.65 16.22
C ASP A 440 -7.74 14.61 16.94
N PRO A 441 -7.09 14.21 18.05
CA PRO A 441 -6.10 15.06 18.75
C PRO A 441 -4.82 15.32 17.94
N ARG A 442 -4.67 14.65 16.80
CA ARG A 442 -3.55 14.77 15.87
C ARG A 442 -4.12 14.99 14.47
N PHE A 443 -3.52 15.88 13.68
CA PHE A 443 -3.85 15.98 12.26
C PHE A 443 -3.38 14.73 11.51
N THR A 444 -4.31 13.81 11.26
CA THR A 444 -4.08 12.52 10.60
C THR A 444 -4.17 12.62 9.07
N VAL A 445 -3.78 11.56 8.35
CA VAL A 445 -4.05 11.44 6.90
C VAL A 445 -5.57 11.49 6.62
N THR A 446 -6.39 10.92 7.50
CA THR A 446 -7.84 11.05 7.42
C THR A 446 -8.27 12.52 7.55
N ALA A 447 -7.77 13.24 8.57
CA ALA A 447 -8.03 14.66 8.76
C ALA A 447 -7.56 15.52 7.57
N SER A 448 -6.46 15.15 6.90
CA SER A 448 -5.97 15.87 5.73
C SER A 448 -6.93 15.81 4.54
N LYS A 449 -7.81 14.82 4.50
CA LYS A 449 -8.88 14.73 3.51
C LYS A 449 -10.19 15.34 3.96
N ALA A 450 -10.37 15.63 5.23
CA ALA A 450 -11.59 16.22 5.77
C ALA A 450 -11.80 17.67 5.29
N ASP A 451 -13.07 18.07 5.30
CA ASP A 451 -13.47 19.47 5.12
C ASP A 451 -13.24 20.26 6.41
N GLU A 452 -13.40 19.60 7.56
CA GLU A 452 -13.17 20.18 8.88
C GLU A 452 -12.41 19.19 9.78
N TRP A 453 -11.43 19.71 10.53
CA TRP A 453 -10.71 18.97 11.57
C TRP A 453 -10.86 19.68 12.91
N LEU A 454 -11.26 18.91 13.92
CA LEU A 454 -11.41 19.33 15.30
C LEU A 454 -10.38 18.58 16.14
N ALA A 455 -9.50 19.33 16.82
CA ALA A 455 -8.41 18.81 17.63
C ALA A 455 -8.87 18.45 19.05
#